data_AF-A0A0R2R6U8-F1
#
_entry.id   AF-A0A0R2R6U8-F1
#
_cell.length_a   1.000
_cell.length_b   1.000
_cell.length_c   1.000
_cell.angle_alpha   90.00
_cell.angle_beta   90.00
_cell.angle_gamma   90.00
#
_symmetry.space_group_name_H-M   'P 1'
#
loop_
_entity.id
_entity.type
_entity.pdbx_description
1 polymer ?
#
loop_
_entity_poly.entity_id
_entity_poly.type
_entity_poly.pdbx_seq_one_letter_code
_entity_poly.pdbx_strand_id
1 'polypeptide(L)'
;MLRLARRLPDFGVPLKLLGIGALYDVTDDWIPLYDKSSLNGFFMACGTSGNQFKNAPLVGKFIRALVEAQEQGIDHDVNPVEFIGESTGNAINLSAFSRLRTQGVTAGNVMG
;
A
#
# COMPACT_ATOMS: atom_id res chain seq x y z
N MET A 1 -23.48 -8.00 -10.46
CA MET A 1 -24.14 -7.82 -11.77
C MET A 1 -25.42 -7.00 -11.74
N LEU A 2 -26.35 -7.18 -10.78
CA LEU A 2 -27.59 -6.36 -10.72
C LEU A 2 -27.33 -4.84 -10.64
N ARG A 3 -26.31 -4.41 -9.88
CA ARG A 3 -25.87 -3.00 -9.82
C ARG A 3 -25.26 -2.48 -11.13
N LEU A 4 -24.69 -3.36 -11.96
CA LEU A 4 -24.10 -3.02 -13.25
C LEU A 4 -25.19 -2.84 -14.30
N ALA A 5 -26.14 -3.78 -14.39
CA ALA A 5 -27.28 -3.70 -15.31
C ALA A 5 -28.13 -2.44 -15.11
N ARG A 6 -28.19 -1.88 -13.88
CA ARG A 6 -28.82 -0.57 -13.63
C ARG A 6 -28.04 0.62 -14.18
N ARG A 7 -26.71 0.52 -14.29
CA ARG A 7 -25.83 1.58 -14.80
C ARG A 7 -25.60 1.46 -16.31
N LEU A 8 -25.65 0.25 -16.85
CA LEU A 8 -25.51 -0.09 -18.26
C LEU A 8 -26.66 -1.03 -18.65
N PRO A 9 -27.86 -0.50 -18.95
CA PRO A 9 -29.05 -1.32 -19.24
C PRO A 9 -28.87 -2.32 -20.38
N ASP A 10 -28.17 -1.90 -21.45
CA ASP A 10 -27.93 -2.72 -22.63
C ASP A 10 -27.02 -3.93 -22.36
N PHE A 11 -26.27 -3.93 -21.26
CA PHE A 11 -25.48 -5.08 -20.82
C PHE A 11 -26.37 -6.26 -20.36
N GLY A 12 -27.62 -5.98 -19.98
CA GLY A 12 -28.57 -6.98 -19.48
C GLY A 12 -28.16 -7.63 -18.16
N VAL A 13 -28.98 -8.57 -17.70
CA VAL A 13 -28.64 -9.42 -16.54
C VAL A 13 -28.12 -10.75 -17.06
N PRO A 14 -26.87 -11.13 -16.77
CA PRO A 14 -26.32 -12.39 -17.25
C PRO A 14 -27.07 -13.59 -16.64
N LEU A 15 -27.37 -14.59 -17.48
CA LEU A 15 -28.08 -15.81 -17.11
C LEU A 15 -27.22 -16.82 -16.34
N LYS A 16 -25.89 -16.60 -16.30
CA LYS A 16 -24.92 -17.45 -15.62
C LYS A 16 -24.11 -16.64 -14.60
N LEU A 17 -23.98 -17.18 -13.40
CA LEU A 17 -23.11 -16.64 -12.37
C LEU A 17 -21.66 -16.97 -12.70
N LEU A 18 -20.85 -15.95 -12.96
CA LEU A 18 -19.40 -16.02 -13.09
C LEU A 18 -18.80 -14.99 -12.14
N GLY A 19 -17.80 -15.40 -11.35
CA GLY A 19 -17.15 -14.52 -10.38
C GLY A 19 -15.85 -15.11 -9.85
N ILE A 20 -14.97 -14.23 -9.40
CA ILE A 20 -13.73 -14.56 -8.70
C ILE A 20 -13.80 -13.87 -7.33
N GLY A 21 -13.36 -14.56 -6.29
CA GLY A 21 -13.13 -13.98 -4.97
C GLY A 21 -11.67 -13.60 -4.79
N ALA A 22 -11.42 -12.50 -4.11
CA ALA A 22 -10.08 -12.06 -3.71
C ALA A 22 -10.15 -11.50 -2.27
N LEU A 23 -8.99 -11.43 -1.61
CA LEU A 23 -8.85 -10.90 -0.26
C LEU A 23 -7.90 -9.70 -0.27
N TYR A 24 -8.16 -8.74 0.60
CA TYR A 24 -7.22 -7.68 0.93
C TYR A 24 -6.64 -7.94 2.31
N ASP A 25 -5.35 -7.69 2.47
CA ASP A 25 -4.76 -7.52 3.79
C ASP A 25 -4.92 -6.05 4.20
N VAL A 26 -5.67 -5.81 5.26
CA VAL A 26 -6.13 -4.46 5.63
C VAL A 26 -5.49 -4.07 6.95
N THR A 27 -4.94 -2.86 7.00
CA THR A 27 -4.48 -2.21 8.23
C THR A 27 -5.58 -1.39 8.86
N ASP A 28 -5.48 -1.09 10.16
CA ASP A 28 -6.52 -0.39 10.91
C ASP A 28 -6.84 1.02 10.36
N ASP A 29 -5.86 1.67 9.74
CA ASP A 29 -6.03 2.98 9.08
C ASP A 29 -6.08 2.91 7.56
N TRP A 30 -6.10 1.73 6.95
CA TRP A 30 -6.10 1.57 5.49
C TRP A 30 -4.86 2.14 4.77
N ILE A 31 -3.78 2.45 5.51
CA ILE A 31 -2.48 2.85 4.98
C ILE A 31 -1.56 1.62 4.94
N PRO A 32 -0.84 1.37 3.83
CA PRO A 32 0.03 0.20 3.73
C PRO A 32 1.22 0.26 4.69
N LEU A 33 1.77 -0.92 4.98
CA LEU A 33 3.00 -1.10 5.73
C LEU A 33 4.16 -1.35 4.76
N TYR A 34 5.07 -0.39 4.69
CA TYR A 34 6.34 -0.47 3.95
C TYR A 34 7.47 -0.19 4.93
N ASP A 35 8.00 -1.23 5.57
CA ASP A 35 8.91 -1.05 6.70
C ASP A 35 9.78 -2.30 6.96
N LYS A 36 10.82 -2.16 7.77
CA LYS A 36 11.49 -3.30 8.40
C LYS A 36 10.54 -3.99 9.39
N SER A 37 10.72 -5.30 9.57
CA SER A 37 10.00 -6.06 10.59
C SER A 37 10.73 -6.02 11.94
N SER A 38 10.16 -6.67 12.96
CA SER A 38 10.86 -6.93 14.22
C SER A 38 11.97 -7.98 14.10
N LEU A 39 12.05 -8.70 12.98
CA LEU A 39 13.10 -9.67 12.69
C LEU A 39 14.18 -8.99 11.83
N ASN A 40 15.43 -9.03 12.31
CA ASN A 40 16.56 -8.42 11.61
C ASN A 40 16.71 -9.00 10.20
N GLY A 41 16.87 -8.11 9.21
CA GLY A 41 17.02 -8.48 7.80
C GLY A 41 15.71 -8.77 7.06
N PHE A 42 14.54 -8.70 7.72
CA PHE A 42 13.25 -8.90 7.08
C PHE A 42 12.50 -7.58 6.91
N PHE A 43 11.95 -7.36 5.72
CA PHE A 43 11.16 -6.19 5.35
C PHE A 43 9.75 -6.60 4.93
N MET A 44 8.80 -5.71 5.16
CA MET A 44 7.37 -5.91 4.92
C MET A 44 6.88 -4.93 3.87
N ALA A 45 6.18 -5.47 2.87
CA ALA A 45 5.36 -4.71 1.94
C ALA A 45 3.95 -5.32 1.94
N CYS A 46 3.17 -5.00 2.96
CA CYS A 46 1.88 -5.63 3.26
C CYS A 46 0.87 -4.58 3.73
N GLY A 47 -0.31 -5.01 4.16
CA GLY A 47 -1.38 -4.13 4.61
C GLY A 47 -1.95 -3.24 3.50
N THR A 48 -1.92 -3.72 2.26
CA THR A 48 -2.18 -2.94 1.04
C THR A 48 -3.59 -2.36 0.96
N SER A 49 -4.51 -2.82 1.80
CA SER A 49 -5.82 -2.19 2.04
C SER A 49 -6.64 -1.97 0.77
N GLY A 50 -6.40 -2.81 -0.25
CA GLY A 50 -7.15 -2.85 -1.49
C GLY A 50 -6.92 -1.70 -2.48
N ASN A 51 -5.93 -0.83 -2.26
CA ASN A 51 -5.71 0.36 -3.10
C ASN A 51 -4.30 0.50 -3.70
N GLN A 52 -3.37 -0.41 -3.37
CA GLN A 52 -1.95 -0.28 -3.74
C GLN A 52 -1.56 -0.93 -5.08
N PHE A 53 -2.48 -1.60 -5.79
CA PHE A 53 -2.15 -2.17 -7.12
C PHE A 53 -1.55 -1.12 -8.07
N LYS A 54 -2.11 0.10 -8.04
CA LYS A 54 -1.62 1.24 -8.86
C LYS A 54 -0.22 1.72 -8.46
N ASN A 55 0.18 1.49 -7.21
CA ASN A 55 1.43 1.97 -6.64
C ASN A 55 2.51 0.88 -6.59
N ALA A 56 2.17 -0.38 -6.89
CA ALA A 56 3.08 -1.52 -6.73
C ALA A 56 4.49 -1.32 -7.34
N PRO A 57 4.66 -0.70 -8.54
CA PRO A 57 6.00 -0.43 -9.07
C PRO A 57 6.83 0.52 -8.18
N LEU A 58 6.19 1.51 -7.55
CA LEU A 58 6.86 2.45 -6.66
C LEU A 58 7.20 1.81 -5.31
N VAL A 59 6.34 0.92 -4.81
CA VAL A 59 6.57 0.19 -3.54
C VAL A 59 7.87 -0.60 -3.60
N GLY A 60 8.17 -1.27 -4.72
CA GLY A 60 9.45 -1.98 -4.88
C GLY A 60 10.66 -1.06 -4.70
N LYS A 61 10.58 0.20 -5.15
CA LYS A 61 11.64 1.20 -4.96
C LYS A 61 11.74 1.66 -3.50
N PHE A 62 10.61 1.81 -2.80
CA PHE A 62 10.61 2.14 -1.38
C PHE A 62 11.27 1.05 -0.54
N ILE A 63 10.91 -0.21 -0.77
CA ILE A 63 11.50 -1.34 -0.04
C ILE A 63 13.00 -1.44 -0.32
N ARG A 64 13.43 -1.25 -1.56
CA ARG A 64 14.86 -1.17 -1.89
C ARG A 64 15.57 -0.06 -1.09
N ALA A 65 15.01 1.15 -1.05
CA ALA A 65 15.61 2.27 -0.32
C ALA A 65 15.73 1.98 1.18
N LEU A 66 14.73 1.32 1.79
CA LEU A 66 14.77 0.90 3.19
C LEU A 66 15.86 -0.16 3.45
N VAL A 67 16.03 -1.12 2.53
CA VAL A 67 17.08 -2.14 2.61
C VAL A 67 18.47 -1.49 2.51
N GLU A 68 18.70 -0.65 1.49
CA GLU A 68 19.97 0.04 1.28
C GLU A 68 20.32 0.94 2.48
N ALA A 69 19.34 1.64 3.04
CA ALA A 69 19.55 2.45 4.24
C ALA A 69 20.01 1.61 5.43
N GLN A 70 19.37 0.46 5.68
CA GLN A 70 19.79 -0.45 6.75
C GLN A 70 21.20 -1.01 6.52
N GLU A 71 21.56 -1.38 5.28
CA GLU A 71 22.91 -1.85 4.93
C GLU A 71 23.98 -0.78 5.17
N GLN A 72 23.61 0.50 5.07
CA GLN A 72 24.47 1.64 5.39
C GLN A 72 24.49 1.98 6.90
N GLY A 73 23.76 1.23 7.73
CA GLY A 73 23.68 1.45 9.17
C GLY A 73 22.69 2.54 9.58
N ILE A 74 21.80 2.98 8.68
CA ILE A 74 20.74 3.95 9.00
C ILE A 74 19.57 3.20 9.66
N ASP A 75 19.27 3.57 10.90
CA ASP A 75 18.06 3.07 11.57
C ASP A 75 16.83 3.89 11.16
N HIS A 76 15.97 3.30 10.33
CA HIS A 76 14.73 3.92 9.86
C HIS A 76 13.80 4.39 10.98
N ASP A 77 13.80 3.70 12.14
CA ASP A 77 12.91 4.05 13.26
C ASP A 77 13.36 5.35 13.96
N VAL A 78 14.65 5.71 13.82
CA VAL A 78 15.26 6.89 14.48
C VAL A 78 15.53 8.00 13.47
N ASN A 79 16.05 7.65 12.29
CA ASN A 79 16.30 8.55 11.18
C ASN A 79 15.49 8.09 9.96
N PRO A 80 14.23 8.56 9.82
CA PRO A 80 13.35 8.17 8.74
C PRO A 80 13.98 8.35 7.36
N VAL A 81 13.79 7.34 6.53
CA VAL A 81 14.25 7.36 5.13
C VAL A 81 13.31 8.22 4.32
N GLU A 82 13.87 9.13 3.53
CA GLU A 82 13.13 9.90 2.52
C GLU A 82 13.42 9.36 1.13
N PHE A 83 12.37 9.21 0.33
CA PHE A 83 12.46 8.83 -1.07
C PHE A 83 12.13 10.03 -1.96
N ILE A 84 13.02 10.39 -2.87
CA ILE A 84 12.77 11.48 -3.83
C ILE A 84 12.09 10.92 -5.08
N GLY A 85 10.89 11.40 -5.37
CA GLY A 85 10.13 11.00 -6.55
C GLY A 85 10.85 11.37 -7.84
N GLU A 86 11.24 10.37 -8.65
CA GLU A 86 12.01 10.58 -9.90
C GLU A 86 11.33 11.54 -10.88
N SER A 87 10.00 11.49 -10.98
CA SER A 87 9.23 12.34 -11.90
C SER A 87 8.77 13.67 -11.31
N THR A 88 8.63 13.77 -9.99
CA THR A 88 8.05 14.94 -9.32
C THR A 88 9.07 15.77 -8.56
N GLY A 89 10.23 15.20 -8.20
CA GLY A 89 11.21 15.81 -7.30
C GLY A 89 10.75 15.90 -5.84
N ASN A 90 9.53 15.46 -5.52
CA ASN A 90 8.98 15.58 -4.17
C ASN A 90 9.62 14.54 -3.24
N ALA A 91 9.96 14.97 -2.02
CA ALA A 91 10.35 14.07 -0.96
C ALA A 91 9.13 13.34 -0.38
N ILE A 92 9.25 12.02 -0.23
CA ILE A 92 8.26 11.14 0.38
C ILE A 92 8.90 10.57 1.63
N ASN A 93 8.42 10.97 2.80
CA ASN A 93 8.90 10.44 4.07
C ASN A 93 8.31 9.05 4.29
N LEU A 94 9.17 8.02 4.27
CA LEU A 94 8.73 6.62 4.35
C LEU A 94 8.21 6.23 5.74
N SER A 95 8.48 7.02 6.79
CA SER A 95 7.88 6.77 8.12
C SER A 95 6.34 6.87 8.12
N ALA A 96 5.75 7.52 7.12
CA ALA A 96 4.30 7.51 6.90
C ALA A 96 3.73 6.10 6.70
N PHE A 97 4.56 5.13 6.30
CA PHE A 97 4.20 3.72 6.09
C PHE A 97 4.79 2.79 7.16
N SER A 98 5.40 3.34 8.21
CA SER A 98 6.05 2.56 9.26
C SER A 98 5.05 1.74 10.07
N ARG A 99 5.51 0.62 10.63
CA ARG A 99 4.79 -0.15 11.66
C ARG A 99 4.65 0.60 12.99
N LEU A 100 5.47 1.62 13.21
CA LEU A 100 5.48 2.46 14.42
C LEU A 100 4.77 3.80 14.21
N ARG A 101 4.12 4.00 13.05
CA ARG A 101 3.41 5.24 12.76
C ARG A 101 2.25 5.45 13.74
N THR A 102 1.91 6.72 13.98
CA THR A 102 0.60 7.06 14.53
C THR A 102 -0.47 6.75 13.49
N GLN A 103 -1.57 6.15 13.94
CA GLN A 103 -2.69 5.79 13.08
C GLN A 103 -3.17 7.00 12.25
N GLY A 104 -3.25 6.83 10.93
CA GLY A 104 -3.75 7.87 10.05
C GLY A 104 -5.26 8.10 10.19
N VAL A 105 -5.71 9.33 9.88
CA VAL A 105 -7.14 9.63 9.75
C VAL A 105 -7.55 9.41 8.30
N THR A 106 -8.29 8.33 8.06
CA THR A 106 -8.74 7.89 6.72
C THR A 106 -10.25 7.67 6.70
N ALA A 107 -10.85 7.52 5.51
CA ALA A 107 -12.25 7.17 5.38
C ALA A 107 -12.55 5.69 5.74
N GLY A 108 -11.55 4.92 6.16
CA GLY A 108 -11.72 3.52 6.54
C GLY A 108 -12.14 2.61 5.38
N ASN A 109 -11.72 2.93 4.15
CA ASN A 109 -12.02 2.14 2.96
C ASN A 109 -10.96 2.36 1.85
N VAL A 110 -11.10 1.67 0.71
CA VAL A 110 -10.15 1.70 -0.41
C VAL A 110 -9.88 3.09 -1.00
N MET A 111 -10.76 4.07 -0.75
CA MET A 111 -10.58 5.44 -1.24
C MET A 111 -9.59 6.24 -0.40
N GLY A 112 -9.18 5.73 0.77
CA GLY A 112 -8.38 6.47 1.76
C GLY A 112 -9.22 7.44 2.56
#